data_AF-A0A9Q3DYP9-F1
#
_entry.id   AF-A0A9Q3DYP9-F1
#
_cell.length_a   1.000
_cell.length_b   1.000
_cell.length_c   1.000
_cell.angle_alpha   90.00
_cell.angle_beta   90.00
_cell.angle_gamma   90.00
#
_symmetry.space_group_name_H-M   'P 1'
#
loop_
_entity.id
_entity.type
_entity.pdbx_description
1 polymer ?
#
loop_
_entity_poly.entity_id
_entity_poly.type
_entity_poly.pdbx_seq_one_letter_code
_entity_poly.pdbx_strand_id
1 'polypeptide(L)'
;MGQELLKEVPKPKEWPHFSGDGEYDHMKFIRGIDMIKEDFELPDGLVTAIFNTLFTKSAHGCYIKLRQAHGHQIWTWWKAHIIHK
;
A
#
# COMPACT_ATOMS: atom_id res chain seq x y z
N MET A 1 23.13 -16.49 9.54
CA MET A 1 21.81 -16.27 10.15
C MET A 1 21.08 -15.27 9.28
N GLY A 2 20.02 -15.66 8.57
CA GLY A 2 19.39 -14.74 7.61
C GLY A 2 18.26 -15.35 6.78
N GLN A 3 17.54 -16.33 7.31
CA GLN A 3 16.45 -17.01 6.59
C GLN A 3 15.15 -17.10 7.41
N GLU A 4 14.98 -16.28 8.46
CA GLU A 4 13.82 -16.39 9.34
C GLU A 4 12.82 -15.21 9.25
N LEU A 5 13.24 -14.04 8.76
CA LEU A 5 12.36 -12.85 8.66
C LEU A 5 11.24 -12.98 7.60
N LEU A 6 11.40 -13.84 6.58
CA LEU A 6 10.39 -14.00 5.52
C LEU A 6 9.14 -14.77 5.99
N LYS A 7 9.19 -15.46 7.13
CA LYS A 7 8.02 -16.14 7.72
C LYS A 7 7.12 -15.21 8.53
N GLU A 8 7.57 -13.99 8.82
CA GLU A 8 6.88 -13.07 9.73
C GLU A 8 6.12 -11.96 9.00
N VAL A 9 6.36 -11.75 7.70
CA VAL A 9 5.65 -10.72 6.94
C VAL A 9 4.14 -11.06 6.92
N PRO A 10 3.26 -10.17 7.42
CA PRO A 10 1.83 -10.43 7.43
C PRO A 10 1.32 -10.66 6.02
N LYS A 11 0.34 -11.55 5.85
CA LYS A 11 -0.23 -11.81 4.52
C LYS A 11 -0.89 -10.52 4.02
N PRO A 12 -0.92 -10.24 2.71
CA PRO A 12 -1.55 -9.03 2.17
C PRO A 12 -3.00 -8.80 2.62
N LYS A 13 -3.72 -9.86 3.02
CA LYS A 13 -5.09 -9.77 3.57
C LYS A 13 -5.16 -9.23 5.00
N GLU A 14 -4.04 -9.23 5.72
CA GLU A 14 -3.90 -8.75 7.10
C GLU A 14 -3.43 -7.28 7.15
N TRP A 15 -3.06 -6.73 6.00
CA TRP A 15 -2.63 -5.35 5.86
C TRP A 15 -3.85 -4.41 5.92
N PRO A 16 -3.66 -3.13 6.26
CA PRO A 16 -4.74 -2.16 6.23
C PRO A 16 -5.32 -2.08 4.82
N HIS A 17 -6.66 -2.09 4.71
CA HIS A 17 -7.35 -1.88 3.45
C HIS A 17 -7.74 -0.40 3.33
N PHE A 18 -7.70 0.14 2.11
CA PHE A 18 -8.09 1.52 1.85
C PHE A 18 -9.25 1.53 0.85
N SER A 19 -10.38 2.07 1.30
CA SER A 19 -11.62 2.15 0.53
C SER A 19 -11.76 3.50 -0.18
N GLY A 20 -11.10 4.54 0.35
CA GLY A 20 -11.16 5.90 -0.19
C GLY A 20 -12.51 6.58 0.02
N ASP A 21 -13.28 6.14 1.02
CA ASP A 21 -14.63 6.63 1.34
C ASP A 21 -14.69 7.37 2.69
N GLY A 22 -13.68 7.23 3.54
CA GLY A 22 -13.62 7.87 4.87
C GLY A 22 -12.54 8.95 4.99
N GLU A 23 -12.87 10.06 5.65
CA GLU A 23 -11.98 11.23 5.88
C GLU A 23 -10.62 10.90 6.51
N TYR A 24 -10.50 9.79 7.25
CA TYR A 24 -9.27 9.39 7.95
C TYR A 24 -8.69 8.04 7.50
N ASP A 25 -9.30 7.43 6.48
CA ASP A 25 -8.93 6.10 5.98
C ASP A 25 -7.49 6.13 5.39
N HIS A 26 -7.13 7.26 4.78
CA HIS A 26 -5.86 7.44 4.08
C HIS A 26 -4.65 7.52 5.02
N MET A 27 -4.75 8.26 6.14
CA MET A 27 -3.64 8.39 7.10
C MET A 27 -3.35 7.09 7.86
N LYS A 28 -4.41 6.37 8.25
CA LYS A 28 -4.27 5.07 8.92
C LYS A 28 -3.66 4.04 7.99
N PHE A 29 -4.11 4.02 6.73
CA PHE A 29 -3.52 3.17 5.70
C PHE A 29 -2.03 3.49 5.51
N ILE A 30 -1.67 4.75 5.24
CA ILE A 30 -0.26 5.14 5.01
C ILE A 30 0.62 4.75 6.19
N ARG A 31 0.22 5.07 7.43
CA ARG A 31 1.00 4.70 8.62
C ARG A 31 1.16 3.19 8.77
N GLY A 32 0.10 2.42 8.55
CA GLY A 32 0.18 0.97 8.63
C GLY A 32 1.12 0.37 7.58
N ILE A 33 1.12 0.90 6.35
CA ILE A 33 2.07 0.48 5.32
C ILE A 33 3.50 0.89 5.68
N ASP A 34 3.72 2.11 6.17
CA ASP A 34 5.07 2.55 6.59
C ASP A 34 5.62 1.69 7.74
N MET A 35 4.80 1.33 8.74
CA MET A 35 5.18 0.41 9.81
C MET A 35 5.59 -0.96 9.25
N ILE A 36 4.75 -1.61 8.43
CA ILE A 36 5.07 -2.91 7.84
C ILE A 36 6.31 -2.83 6.94
N LYS A 37 6.49 -1.72 6.21
CA LYS A 37 7.68 -1.53 5.38
C LYS A 37 8.95 -1.40 6.24
N GLU A 38 8.87 -0.73 7.39
CA GLU A 38 9.97 -0.56 8.33
C GLU A 38 10.29 -1.85 9.08
N ASP A 39 9.29 -2.53 9.65
CA ASP A 39 9.44 -3.78 10.40
C ASP A 39 10.01 -4.93 9.53
N PHE A 40 9.67 -4.95 8.24
CA PHE A 40 10.03 -6.06 7.34
C PHE A 40 10.96 -5.66 6.18
N GLU A 41 11.49 -4.44 6.19
CA GLU A 41 12.41 -3.90 5.18
C GLU A 41 11.92 -4.10 3.72
N LEU A 42 10.61 -3.92 3.49
CA LEU A 42 9.99 -4.32 2.22
C LEU A 42 10.34 -3.36 1.07
N PRO A 43 10.65 -3.88 -0.13
CA PRO A 43 10.88 -3.04 -1.30
C PRO A 43 9.57 -2.40 -1.79
N ASP A 44 9.64 -1.18 -2.31
CA ASP A 44 8.47 -0.44 -2.81
C ASP A 44 7.71 -1.18 -3.91
N GLY A 45 8.44 -1.97 -4.71
CA GLY A 45 7.83 -2.82 -5.74
C GLY A 45 6.85 -3.84 -5.16
N LEU A 46 7.13 -4.42 -4.00
CA LEU A 46 6.25 -5.40 -3.36
C LEU A 46 5.01 -4.72 -2.77
N VAL A 47 5.22 -3.62 -2.05
CA VAL A 47 4.15 -2.81 -1.45
C VAL A 47 3.16 -2.35 -2.53
N THR A 48 3.66 -1.87 -3.66
CA THR A 48 2.82 -1.37 -4.76
C THR A 48 2.22 -2.47 -5.62
N ALA A 49 2.72 -3.70 -5.55
CA ALA A 49 2.12 -4.87 -6.19
C ALA A 49 0.86 -5.33 -5.45
N ILE A 50 0.88 -5.30 -4.11
CA ILE A 50 -0.26 -5.74 -3.29
C ILE A 50 -1.38 -4.70 -3.18
N PHE A 51 -1.18 -3.46 -3.64
CA PHE A 51 -2.24 -2.43 -3.68
C PHE A 51 -3.50 -2.84 -4.41
N ASN A 52 -3.39 -3.72 -5.42
CA ASN A 52 -4.56 -4.28 -6.07
C ASN A 52 -5.47 -5.06 -5.11
N THR A 53 -4.91 -5.61 -4.03
CA THR A 53 -5.63 -6.32 -2.97
C THR A 53 -6.06 -5.37 -1.84
N LEU A 54 -5.22 -4.39 -1.49
CA LEU A 54 -5.50 -3.49 -0.38
C LEU A 54 -6.53 -2.40 -0.71
N PHE A 55 -6.56 -1.95 -1.97
CA PHE A 55 -7.51 -0.96 -2.42
C PHE A 55 -8.86 -1.59 -2.73
N THR A 56 -9.91 -1.02 -2.16
CA THR A 56 -11.29 -1.47 -2.34
C THR A 56 -12.16 -0.31 -2.81
N LYS A 57 -13.36 -0.60 -3.31
CA LYS A 57 -14.36 0.40 -3.76
C LYS A 57 -13.74 1.49 -4.68
N SER A 58 -13.92 2.76 -4.35
CA SER A 58 -13.48 3.93 -5.12
C SER A 58 -11.96 4.08 -5.17
N ALA A 59 -11.24 3.59 -4.16
CA ALA A 59 -9.78 3.58 -4.17
C ALA A 59 -9.22 2.64 -5.24
N HIS A 60 -9.83 1.46 -5.43
CA HIS A 60 -9.38 0.46 -6.41
C HIS A 60 -9.45 1.01 -7.85
N GLY A 61 -10.57 1.63 -8.20
CA GLY A 61 -10.73 2.25 -9.52
C GLY A 61 -9.73 3.38 -9.77
N CYS A 62 -9.42 4.18 -8.75
CA CYS A 62 -8.41 5.23 -8.87
C CYS A 62 -7.00 4.66 -9.03
N TYR A 63 -6.66 3.61 -8.28
CA TYR A 63 -5.39 2.91 -8.42
C TYR A 63 -5.18 2.36 -9.84
N ILE A 64 -6.19 1.71 -10.42
CA ILE A 64 -6.09 1.19 -11.79
C ILE A 64 -5.83 2.34 -12.77
N LYS A 65 -6.57 3.44 -12.67
CA LYS A 65 -6.40 4.62 -13.53
C LYS A 65 -4.99 5.21 -13.41
N LEU A 66 -4.51 5.43 -12.18
CA LEU A 66 -3.17 5.97 -11.94
C LEU A 66 -2.07 5.03 -12.43
N ARG A 67 -2.23 3.72 -12.23
CA ARG A 67 -1.28 2.70 -12.71
C ARG A 67 -1.23 2.61 -14.23
N GLN A 68 -2.38 2.76 -14.91
CA GLN A 68 -2.42 2.82 -16.37
C GLN A 68 -1.79 4.10 -16.92
N ALA A 69 -1.99 5.24 -16.25
CA ALA A 69 -1.48 6.54 -16.70
C ALA A 69 0.02 6.75 -16.43
N HIS A 70 0.51 6.31 -15.27
CA HIS A 70 1.86 6.60 -14.78
C HIS A 70 2.76 5.36 -14.65
N GLY A 71 2.24 4.15 -14.92
CA GLY A 71 3.01 2.92 -14.83
C GLY A 71 3.36 2.51 -13.40
N HIS A 72 4.51 1.86 -13.23
CA HIS A 72 4.99 1.44 -11.91
C HIS A 72 5.65 2.64 -11.20
N GLN A 73 5.08 3.02 -10.06
CA GLN A 73 5.54 4.13 -9.23
C GLN A 73 5.93 3.64 -7.83
N ILE A 74 6.86 4.34 -7.20
CA ILE A 74 7.36 4.05 -5.83
C ILE A 74 6.37 4.48 -4.74
N TRP A 75 6.52 3.96 -3.53
CA TRP A 75 5.60 4.23 -2.42
C TRP A 75 5.45 5.72 -2.12
N THR A 76 6.53 6.49 -2.11
CA THR A 76 6.50 7.95 -1.86
C THR A 76 5.58 8.70 -2.83
N TRP A 77 5.55 8.29 -4.09
CA TRP A 77 4.66 8.88 -5.09
C TRP A 77 3.19 8.56 -4.78
N TRP A 78 2.91 7.31 -4.40
CA TRP A 78 1.57 6.89 -3.99
C TRP A 78 1.09 7.59 -2.71
N LYS A 79 1.98 7.80 -1.73
CA LYS A 79 1.65 8.57 -0.51
C LYS A 79 1.13 9.96 -0.85
N ALA A 80 1.80 10.68 -1.74
CA ALA A 80 1.34 12.00 -2.19
C ALA A 80 -0.08 11.92 -2.79
N HIS A 81 -0.33 10.95 -3.68
CA HIS A 81 -1.65 10.80 -4.29
C HIS A 81 -2.75 10.36 -3.31
N ILE A 82 -2.41 9.59 -2.27
CA ILE A 82 -3.36 9.13 -1.24
C ILE A 82 -3.67 10.25 -0.24
N ILE A 83 -2.70 11.13 0.06
CA ILE A 83 -2.88 12.30 0.95
C ILE A 83 -3.74 13.38 0.29
N HIS A 84 -3.56 13.61 -1.02
CA HIS A 84 -4.25 14.67 -1.77
C HIS A 84 -5.66 14.25 -2.26
N LYS A 85 -6.26 13.22 -1.67
CA LYS A 85 -7.45 12.55 -2.20
C LYS A 85 -8.71 12.76 -1.37
#